data_AF-A0A8S3IQ85-F1
#
_entry.id   AF-A0A8S3IQ85-F1
#
_cell.length_a   1.000
_cell.length_b   1.000
_cell.length_c   1.000
_cell.angle_alpha   90.00
_cell.angle_beta   90.00
_cell.angle_gamma   90.00
#
_symmetry.space_group_name_H-M   'P 1'
#
loop_
_entity.id
_entity.type
_entity.pdbx_description
1 polymer ?
#
loop_
_entity_poly.entity_id
_entity_poly.type
_entity_poly.pdbx_seq_one_letter_code
_entity_poly.pdbx_strand_id
1 'polypeptide(L)'
;MFYYLISSFILCLYNISLIFADTSSISRSAHRKGNVTLGGLFPVHEYGSPQEPCGAISEFRGIQRLEAMLFAIEQINDDSHLLPGIELGALALDTCSDDNYAVEQSLGFVIGRLTSSSCKCANASSTDSPHNDNVFGVVGATLSSVSVHVANLLRLFQLPQISYASTTPKLSEPSFEYFARTVPSDSNQARAIVDILQHLNFTYVNTIYSH
;
A
#
# COMPACT_ATOMS: atom_id res chain seq x y z
N MET A 1 33.03 31.85 36.96
CA MET A 1 32.16 30.65 37.16
C MET A 1 30.84 30.72 36.39
N PHE A 2 30.24 31.90 36.16
CA PHE A 2 28.99 32.05 35.38
C PHE A 2 29.11 31.79 33.87
N TYR A 3 30.25 32.09 33.23
CA TYR A 3 30.43 31.90 31.78
C TYR A 3 30.38 30.43 31.32
N TYR A 4 30.86 29.49 32.14
CA TYR A 4 30.85 28.06 31.81
C TYR A 4 29.45 27.45 31.86
N LEU A 5 28.58 27.94 32.74
CA LEU A 5 27.18 27.50 32.84
C LEU A 5 26.36 27.95 31.62
N ILE A 6 26.58 29.19 31.14
CA ILE A 6 25.89 29.72 29.96
C ILE A 6 26.35 29.00 28.69
N SER A 7 27.65 28.72 28.55
CA SER A 7 28.20 27.96 27.42
C SER A 7 27.66 26.52 27.38
N SER A 8 27.56 25.84 28.53
CA SER A 8 27.02 24.49 28.62
C SER A 8 25.51 24.45 28.30
N PHE A 9 24.75 25.48 28.71
CA PHE A 9 23.32 25.58 28.40
C PHE A 9 23.05 25.84 26.91
N ILE A 10 23.87 26.68 26.26
CA ILE A 10 23.77 26.96 24.81
C ILE A 10 24.14 25.71 23.99
N LEU A 11 25.17 24.96 24.38
CA LEU A 11 25.53 23.68 23.76
C LEU A 11 24.42 22.63 23.93
N CYS A 12 23.75 22.61 25.09
CA CYS A 12 22.63 21.71 25.33
C CYS A 12 21.42 22.07 24.45
N LEU A 13 21.10 23.36 24.32
CA LEU A 13 20.04 23.83 23.41
C LEU A 13 20.36 23.56 21.94
N TYR A 14 21.63 23.70 21.51
CA TYR A 14 22.04 23.36 20.15
C TYR A 14 21.91 21.86 19.85
N ASN A 15 22.19 21.00 20.84
CA ASN A 15 21.97 19.55 20.72
C ASN A 15 20.47 19.18 20.74
N ILE A 16 19.63 19.89 21.50
CA ILE A 16 18.17 19.71 21.48
C ILE A 16 17.59 20.11 20.12
N SER A 17 18.08 21.19 19.50
CA SER A 17 17.70 21.58 18.13
C SER A 17 18.10 20.52 17.09
N LEU A 18 19.23 19.84 17.28
CA LEU A 18 19.69 18.75 16.41
C LEU A 18 18.89 17.45 16.61
N ILE A 19 18.32 17.22 17.80
CA ILE A 19 17.41 16.08 18.04
C ILE A 19 16.07 16.27 17.29
N PHE A 20 15.64 17.51 17.06
CA PHE A 20 14.43 17.82 16.26
C PHE A 20 14.71 18.12 14.78
N ALA A 21 15.95 17.97 14.32
CA ALA A 21 16.34 18.17 12.93
C ALA A 21 16.54 16.87 12.15
N ASP A 22 15.90 15.77 12.57
CA ASP A 22 15.68 14.64 11.68
C ASP A 22 14.37 14.87 10.92
N THR A 23 14.39 15.79 9.96
CA THR A 23 13.50 15.70 8.81
C THR A 23 14.10 14.66 7.86
N SER A 24 14.27 13.43 8.34
CA SER A 24 14.21 12.30 7.44
C SER A 24 12.83 12.37 6.82
N SER A 25 12.76 12.38 5.48
CA SER A 25 11.50 12.21 4.77
C SER A 25 10.79 11.03 5.43
N ILE A 26 9.70 11.28 6.16
CA ILE A 26 8.92 10.22 6.79
C ILE A 26 8.65 9.23 5.67
N SER A 27 9.29 8.06 5.75
CA SER A 27 8.98 6.99 4.82
C SER A 27 7.51 6.68 5.10
N ARG A 28 6.62 7.06 4.18
CA ARG A 28 5.16 6.83 4.28
C ARG A 28 4.86 5.35 4.00
N SER A 29 5.60 4.47 4.66
CA SER A 29 5.53 3.04 4.52
C SER A 29 5.57 2.38 5.89
N ALA A 30 4.82 1.30 6.04
CA ALA A 30 4.94 0.42 7.20
C ALA A 30 5.69 -0.83 6.77
N HIS A 31 6.83 -1.09 7.42
CA HIS A 31 7.70 -2.21 7.08
C HIS A 31 7.88 -3.13 8.28
N ARG A 32 7.59 -4.42 8.07
CA ARG A 32 7.93 -5.53 8.97
C ARG A 32 8.82 -6.53 8.23
N LYS A 33 9.98 -6.84 8.80
CA LYS A 33 10.91 -7.83 8.22
C LYS A 33 10.34 -9.25 8.37
N GLY A 34 10.69 -10.12 7.43
CA GLY A 34 10.38 -11.55 7.45
C GLY A 34 11.21 -12.28 6.40
N ASN A 35 11.11 -13.61 6.35
CA ASN A 35 11.76 -14.42 5.31
C ASN A 35 11.09 -14.23 3.94
N VAL A 36 9.78 -13.97 3.93
CA VAL A 36 8.97 -13.72 2.74
C VAL A 36 8.16 -12.45 2.94
N THR A 37 8.37 -11.44 2.11
CA THR A 37 7.68 -10.15 2.25
C THR A 37 6.47 -10.05 1.33
N LEU A 38 5.33 -9.64 1.90
CA LEU A 38 4.13 -9.27 1.15
C LEU A 38 4.07 -7.75 1.00
N GLY A 39 3.79 -7.29 -0.22
CA GLY A 39 3.49 -5.89 -0.49
C GLY A 39 2.05 -5.56 -0.06
N GLY A 40 1.81 -4.34 0.40
CA GLY A 40 0.49 -3.86 0.79
C GLY A 40 0.20 -2.50 0.17
N LEU A 41 -1.00 -2.29 -0.34
CA LEU A 41 -1.47 -0.99 -0.85
C LEU A 41 -2.75 -0.56 -0.13
N PHE A 42 -2.65 0.56 0.60
CA PHE A 42 -3.74 1.08 1.43
C PHE A 42 -3.92 2.58 1.21
N PRO A 43 -5.16 3.09 1.12
CA PRO A 43 -5.41 4.52 1.05
C PRO A 43 -5.30 5.14 2.46
N VAL A 44 -4.08 5.20 3.00
CA VAL A 44 -3.83 5.74 4.35
C VAL A 44 -4.16 7.22 4.40
N HIS A 45 -3.87 7.95 3.31
CA HIS A 45 -4.35 9.31 3.11
C HIS A 45 -5.39 9.37 1.98
N GLU A 46 -6.28 10.35 2.08
CA GLU A 46 -7.16 10.76 1.00
C GLU A 46 -6.38 11.51 -0.09
N TYR A 47 -7.00 11.72 -1.25
CA TYR A 47 -6.40 12.51 -2.33
C TYR A 47 -6.08 13.93 -1.85
N GLY A 48 -4.85 14.38 -2.11
CA GLY A 48 -4.35 15.68 -1.70
C GLY A 48 -4.52 16.78 -2.76
N SER A 49 -3.49 17.61 -2.89
CA SER A 49 -3.40 18.68 -3.89
C SER A 49 -2.26 18.38 -4.87
N PRO A 50 -2.17 19.07 -6.03
CA PRO A 50 -1.05 18.87 -6.96
C PRO A 50 0.34 19.12 -6.35
N GLN A 51 0.43 19.93 -5.29
CA GLN A 51 1.69 20.22 -4.60
C GLN A 51 1.99 19.22 -3.46
N GLU A 52 0.95 18.60 -2.89
CA GLU A 52 1.05 17.61 -1.83
C GLU A 52 0.08 16.46 -2.12
N PRO A 53 0.53 15.35 -2.73
CA PRO A 53 -0.34 14.34 -3.34
C PRO A 53 -1.26 13.62 -2.34
N CYS A 54 -0.91 13.66 -1.06
CA CYS A 54 -1.58 12.95 0.01
C CYS A 54 -2.22 13.96 0.97
N GLY A 55 -3.53 13.90 1.13
CA GLY A 55 -4.33 14.78 1.97
C GLY A 55 -4.41 14.29 3.42
N ALA A 56 -5.60 14.43 4.02
CA ALA A 56 -5.86 13.99 5.39
C ALA A 56 -5.83 12.46 5.53
N ILE A 57 -5.55 11.96 6.74
CA ILE A 57 -5.55 10.53 7.04
C ILE A 57 -6.99 9.97 6.93
N SER A 58 -7.13 8.83 6.24
CA SER A 58 -8.35 8.05 6.16
C SER A 58 -8.35 6.97 7.24
N GLU A 59 -8.92 7.27 8.41
CA GLU A 59 -8.88 6.39 9.59
C GLU A 59 -9.52 5.01 9.32
N PHE A 60 -10.76 5.00 8.84
CA PHE A 60 -11.53 3.76 8.66
C PHE A 60 -11.17 2.97 7.39
N ARG A 61 -10.81 3.66 6.30
CA ARG A 61 -10.55 3.00 5.00
C ARG A 61 -9.07 2.73 4.75
N GLY A 62 -8.20 3.51 5.40
CA GLY A 62 -6.75 3.42 5.33
C GLY A 62 -6.16 2.68 6.52
N ILE A 63 -6.07 3.37 7.66
CA ILE A 63 -5.38 2.87 8.87
C ILE A 63 -5.95 1.54 9.33
N GLN A 64 -7.29 1.42 9.46
CA GLN A 64 -7.90 0.17 9.91
C GLN A 64 -7.54 -1.03 9.01
N ARG A 65 -7.41 -0.81 7.70
CA ARG A 65 -7.09 -1.87 6.73
C ARG A 65 -5.61 -2.22 6.72
N LEU A 66 -4.76 -1.20 6.88
CA LEU A 66 -3.32 -1.40 7.06
C LEU A 66 -3.07 -2.26 8.32
N GLU A 67 -3.65 -1.86 9.45
CA GLU A 67 -3.53 -2.62 10.70
C GLU A 67 -4.13 -4.02 10.59
N ALA A 68 -5.24 -4.19 9.84
CA ALA A 68 -5.80 -5.51 9.59
C ALA A 68 -4.85 -6.44 8.82
N MET A 69 -4.04 -5.92 7.88
CA MET A 69 -3.01 -6.71 7.20
C MET A 69 -1.88 -7.07 8.16
N LEU A 70 -1.39 -6.12 8.98
CA LEU A 70 -0.33 -6.38 9.95
C LEU A 70 -0.77 -7.41 10.99
N PHE A 71 -2.00 -7.28 11.49
CA PHE A 71 -2.63 -8.25 12.37
C PHE A 71 -2.74 -9.63 11.72
N ALA A 72 -3.18 -9.72 10.46
CA ALA A 72 -3.27 -11.01 9.78
C ALA A 72 -1.91 -11.69 9.64
N ILE A 73 -0.84 -10.92 9.37
CA ILE A 73 0.52 -11.44 9.32
C ILE A 73 0.99 -11.96 10.69
N GLU A 74 0.66 -11.25 11.78
CA GLU A 74 0.93 -11.74 13.14
C GLU A 74 0.25 -13.08 13.40
N GLN A 75 -1.04 -13.17 13.09
CA GLN A 75 -1.79 -14.42 13.29
C GLN A 75 -1.23 -15.58 12.48
N ILE A 76 -0.76 -15.32 11.24
CA ILE A 76 -0.13 -16.36 10.42
C ILE A 76 1.21 -16.80 11.02
N ASN A 77 2.05 -15.86 11.45
CA ASN A 77 3.35 -16.18 12.02
C ASN A 77 3.25 -16.91 13.37
N ASP A 78 2.18 -16.68 14.13
CA ASP A 78 1.90 -17.35 15.40
C ASP A 78 1.23 -18.74 15.21
N ASP A 79 0.73 -19.06 14.01
CA ASP A 79 0.07 -20.34 13.73
C ASP A 79 1.06 -21.42 13.25
N SER A 80 1.34 -22.39 14.13
CA SER A 80 2.22 -23.52 13.81
C SER A 80 1.74 -24.44 12.68
N HIS A 81 0.47 -24.35 12.25
CA HIS A 81 -0.09 -25.15 11.17
C HIS A 81 -0.03 -24.45 9.80
N LEU A 82 0.15 -23.13 9.77
CA LEU A 82 0.12 -22.34 8.54
C LEU A 82 1.51 -21.74 8.28
N LEU A 83 2.14 -22.15 7.17
CA LEU A 83 3.50 -21.74 6.80
C LEU A 83 4.58 -22.04 7.87
N PRO A 84 4.66 -23.28 8.41
CA PRO A 84 5.63 -23.61 9.44
C PRO A 84 7.08 -23.39 8.94
N GLY A 85 7.86 -22.64 9.72
CA GLY A 85 9.25 -22.32 9.40
C GLY A 85 9.45 -21.18 8.39
N ILE A 86 8.38 -20.45 8.04
CA ILE A 86 8.44 -19.25 7.20
C ILE A 86 7.87 -18.08 7.98
N GLU A 87 8.69 -17.07 8.26
CA GLU A 87 8.22 -15.81 8.83
C GLU A 87 7.78 -14.86 7.71
N LEU A 88 6.50 -14.44 7.72
CA LEU A 88 5.98 -13.43 6.81
C LEU A 88 6.35 -12.02 7.28
N GLY A 89 6.85 -11.23 6.34
CA GLY A 89 7.05 -9.78 6.47
C GLY A 89 6.02 -8.99 5.66
N ALA A 90 6.02 -7.66 5.84
CA ALA A 90 5.14 -6.73 5.15
C ALA A 90 5.90 -5.50 4.68
N LEU A 91 5.66 -5.06 3.46
CA LEU A 91 5.99 -3.71 2.99
C LEU A 91 4.69 -3.04 2.51
N ALA A 92 4.07 -2.25 3.39
CA ALA A 92 2.85 -1.54 3.07
C ALA A 92 3.14 -0.09 2.65
N LEU A 93 2.59 0.30 1.51
CA LEU A 93 2.74 1.62 0.89
C LEU A 93 1.37 2.31 0.79
N ASP A 94 1.39 3.63 0.93
CA ASP A 94 0.21 4.45 0.77
C ASP A 94 -0.15 4.67 -0.69
N THR A 95 -1.44 4.62 -1.02
CA THR A 95 -1.95 4.97 -2.35
C THR A 95 -2.40 6.43 -2.45
N CYS A 96 -2.59 7.13 -1.32
CA CYS A 96 -3.09 8.50 -1.25
C CYS A 96 -4.38 8.74 -2.04
N SER A 97 -5.20 7.68 -2.16
CA SER A 97 -6.38 7.62 -3.06
C SER A 97 -6.13 8.17 -4.48
N ASP A 98 -4.89 8.08 -4.99
CA ASP A 98 -4.48 8.58 -6.30
C ASP A 98 -3.87 7.47 -7.16
N ASP A 99 -4.30 7.39 -8.41
CA ASP A 99 -3.86 6.34 -9.33
C ASP A 99 -2.37 6.45 -9.68
N ASN A 100 -1.89 7.67 -9.95
CA ASN A 100 -0.51 7.89 -10.39
C ASN A 100 0.47 7.67 -9.24
N TYR A 101 0.15 8.21 -8.07
CA TYR A 101 0.92 8.02 -6.84
C TYR A 101 1.05 6.54 -6.50
N ALA A 102 -0.04 5.78 -6.56
CA ALA A 102 -0.02 4.35 -6.27
C ALA A 102 0.83 3.54 -7.25
N VAL A 103 0.84 3.89 -8.54
CA VAL A 103 1.72 3.28 -9.54
C VAL A 103 3.19 3.58 -9.22
N GLU A 104 3.51 4.83 -8.88
CA GLU A 104 4.87 5.23 -8.49
C GLU A 104 5.34 4.44 -7.27
N GLN A 105 4.51 4.32 -6.24
CA GLN A 105 4.83 3.52 -5.05
C GLN A 105 5.00 2.03 -5.40
N SER A 106 4.17 1.50 -6.30
CA SER A 106 4.24 0.09 -6.71
C SER A 106 5.53 -0.28 -7.44
N LEU A 107 6.28 0.69 -7.98
CA LEU A 107 7.63 0.45 -8.49
C LEU A 107 8.58 -0.04 -7.40
N GLY A 108 8.37 0.35 -6.14
CA GLY A 108 9.13 -0.12 -4.99
C GLY A 108 9.08 -1.65 -4.84
N PHE A 109 7.94 -2.28 -5.13
CA PHE A 109 7.79 -3.74 -5.07
C PHE A 109 8.57 -4.46 -6.17
N VAL A 110 8.67 -3.82 -7.34
CA VAL A 110 9.34 -4.39 -8.51
C VAL A 110 10.86 -4.24 -8.41
N ILE A 111 11.33 -3.08 -7.95
CA ILE A 111 12.77 -2.79 -7.84
C ILE A 111 13.45 -3.81 -6.91
N GLY A 112 12.86 -4.12 -5.75
CA GLY A 112 13.39 -5.13 -4.83
C GLY A 112 13.54 -6.53 -5.47
N ARG A 113 12.67 -6.87 -6.42
CA ARG A 113 12.75 -8.14 -7.17
C ARG A 113 13.87 -8.13 -8.21
N LEU A 114 14.08 -7.00 -8.88
CA LEU A 114 15.16 -6.84 -9.86
C LEU A 114 16.54 -6.83 -9.19
N THR A 115 16.70 -6.09 -8.08
CA THR A 115 17.97 -6.02 -7.33
C THR A 115 18.36 -7.34 -6.69
N SER A 116 17.38 -8.20 -6.38
CA SER A 116 17.62 -9.57 -5.94
C SER A 116 18.15 -10.49 -7.06
N SER A 117 17.84 -10.16 -8.32
CA SER A 117 18.19 -10.97 -9.50
C SER A 117 19.43 -10.50 -10.28
N SER A 118 19.85 -9.23 -10.12
CA SER A 118 21.00 -8.66 -10.83
C SER A 118 22.15 -8.32 -9.87
N CYS A 119 23.38 -8.70 -10.24
CA CYS A 119 24.63 -8.42 -9.53
C CYS A 119 24.64 -7.06 -8.80
N LYS A 120 24.83 -7.10 -7.47
CA LYS A 120 25.11 -5.91 -6.67
C LYS A 120 26.38 -5.25 -7.23
N CYS A 121 26.26 -4.04 -7.78
CA CYS A 121 27.43 -3.24 -8.14
C CYS A 121 28.24 -2.98 -6.86
N ALA A 122 29.49 -3.45 -6.83
CA ALA A 122 30.35 -3.50 -5.64
C ALA A 122 30.69 -2.15 -4.97
N ASN A 123 30.16 -1.03 -5.47
CA ASN A 123 30.50 0.33 -5.03
C ASN A 123 29.30 1.19 -4.59
N ALA A 124 28.08 0.65 -4.54
CA ALA A 124 26.97 1.36 -3.90
C ALA A 124 27.01 1.03 -2.41
N SER A 125 27.36 2.02 -1.58
CA SER A 125 27.14 1.99 -0.14
C SER A 125 25.75 1.43 0.12
N SER A 126 25.65 0.32 0.84
CA SER A 126 24.39 -0.31 1.20
C SER A 126 23.66 0.60 2.18
N THR A 127 23.03 1.64 1.67
CA THR A 127 21.94 2.29 2.37
C THR A 127 20.81 1.27 2.39
N ASP A 128 20.44 0.82 3.59
CA ASP A 128 19.23 0.03 3.84
C ASP A 128 18.02 0.88 3.42
N SER A 129 17.75 0.90 2.11
CA SER A 129 16.54 1.47 1.58
C SER A 129 15.41 0.48 1.88
N PRO A 130 14.28 0.91 2.45
CA PRO A 130 13.11 0.06 2.71
C PRO A 130 12.48 -0.51 1.43
N HIS A 131 13.05 -0.22 0.25
CA HIS A 131 12.61 -0.71 -1.06
C HIS A 131 13.42 -1.90 -1.59
N ASN A 132 14.32 -2.48 -0.78
CA ASN A 132 15.13 -3.62 -1.21
C ASN A 132 14.58 -4.98 -0.77
N ASP A 133 13.38 -5.01 -0.20
CA ASP A 133 12.72 -6.25 0.18
C ASP A 133 12.13 -6.94 -1.05
N ASN A 134 12.42 -8.23 -1.19
CA ASN A 134 11.90 -9.02 -2.29
C ASN A 134 10.42 -9.32 -2.03
N VAL A 135 9.53 -8.59 -2.69
CA VAL A 135 8.08 -8.77 -2.56
C VAL A 135 7.61 -9.93 -3.44
N PHE A 136 6.84 -10.85 -2.83
CA PHE A 136 6.35 -12.06 -3.50
C PHE A 136 4.92 -11.96 -4.01
N GLY A 137 4.15 -11.03 -3.49
CA GLY A 137 2.78 -10.73 -3.92
C GLY A 137 2.28 -9.46 -3.23
N VAL A 138 1.23 -8.86 -3.77
CA VAL A 138 0.69 -7.58 -3.31
C VAL A 138 -0.75 -7.74 -2.85
N VAL A 139 -1.04 -7.29 -1.63
CA VAL A 139 -2.40 -7.19 -1.07
C VAL A 139 -2.92 -5.77 -1.29
N GLY A 140 -4.05 -5.63 -1.98
CA GLY A 140 -4.63 -4.35 -2.35
C GLY A 140 -4.84 -4.19 -3.86
N ALA A 141 -5.21 -3.03 -4.38
CA ALA A 141 -5.54 -1.81 -3.63
C ALA A 141 -7.03 -1.76 -3.25
N THR A 142 -7.46 -0.65 -2.63
CA THR A 142 -8.87 -0.39 -2.32
C THR A 142 -9.65 0.05 -3.57
N LEU A 143 -9.26 1.18 -4.16
CA LEU A 143 -9.98 1.80 -5.27
C LEU A 143 -9.82 0.98 -6.55
N SER A 144 -10.92 0.78 -7.27
CA SER A 144 -10.92 0.01 -8.52
C SER A 144 -9.98 0.60 -9.58
N SER A 145 -9.92 1.92 -9.70
CA SER A 145 -9.02 2.63 -10.63
C SER A 145 -7.55 2.37 -10.30
N VAL A 146 -7.18 2.49 -9.02
CA VAL A 146 -5.83 2.20 -8.52
C VAL A 146 -5.46 0.74 -8.80
N SER A 147 -6.34 -0.21 -8.46
CA SER A 147 -6.06 -1.64 -8.70
C SER A 147 -5.87 -1.96 -10.18
N VAL A 148 -6.61 -1.33 -11.09
CA VAL A 148 -6.43 -1.51 -12.54
C VAL A 148 -5.04 -1.02 -12.98
N HIS A 149 -4.62 0.18 -12.56
CA HIS A 149 -3.33 0.74 -12.95
C HIS A 149 -2.16 -0.06 -12.36
N VAL A 150 -2.25 -0.42 -11.09
CA VAL A 150 -1.24 -1.24 -10.41
C VAL A 150 -1.17 -2.64 -11.02
N ALA A 151 -2.31 -3.30 -11.28
CA ALA A 151 -2.31 -4.63 -11.89
C ALA A 151 -1.66 -4.64 -13.28
N ASN A 152 -1.84 -3.56 -14.07
CA ASN A 152 -1.18 -3.41 -15.37
C ASN A 152 0.35 -3.30 -15.25
N LEU A 153 0.87 -2.71 -14.18
CA LEU A 153 2.29 -2.70 -13.89
C LEU A 153 2.77 -4.08 -13.40
N LEU A 154 2.10 -4.64 -12.38
CA LEU A 154 2.55 -5.84 -11.68
C LEU A 154 2.55 -7.09 -12.57
N ARG A 155 1.60 -7.21 -13.51
CA ARG A 155 1.57 -8.31 -14.48
C ARG A 155 2.83 -8.39 -15.34
N LEU A 156 3.50 -7.26 -15.62
CA LEU A 156 4.74 -7.24 -16.42
C LEU A 156 5.89 -7.95 -15.71
N PHE A 157 5.83 -8.02 -14.38
CA PHE A 157 6.83 -8.65 -13.52
C PHE A 157 6.32 -9.94 -12.88
N GLN A 158 5.17 -10.45 -13.35
CA GLN A 158 4.55 -11.67 -12.86
C GLN A 158 4.32 -11.65 -11.34
N LEU A 159 4.01 -10.47 -10.80
CA LEU A 159 3.77 -10.29 -9.37
C LEU A 159 2.26 -10.40 -9.10
N PRO A 160 1.80 -11.43 -8.36
CA PRO A 160 0.38 -11.61 -8.10
C PRO A 160 -0.15 -10.51 -7.19
N GLN A 161 -1.36 -10.03 -7.48
CA GLN A 161 -2.08 -9.02 -6.72
C GLN A 161 -3.43 -9.57 -6.26
N ILE A 162 -3.75 -9.41 -4.97
CA ILE A 162 -5.05 -9.77 -4.40
C ILE A 162 -5.70 -8.54 -3.78
N SER A 163 -6.74 -8.00 -4.41
CA SER A 163 -7.49 -6.88 -3.85
C SER A 163 -8.56 -7.34 -2.86
N TYR A 164 -8.70 -6.59 -1.77
CA TYR A 164 -9.72 -6.79 -0.75
C TYR A 164 -10.98 -5.92 -0.93
N ALA A 165 -11.02 -5.04 -1.94
CA ALA A 165 -12.15 -4.09 -2.10
C ALA A 165 -12.46 -3.64 -3.54
N SER A 166 -11.60 -3.88 -4.53
CA SER A 166 -11.84 -3.40 -5.90
C SER A 166 -12.84 -4.27 -6.66
N THR A 167 -13.97 -3.69 -7.04
CA THR A 167 -15.16 -4.42 -7.53
C THR A 167 -15.45 -4.23 -9.02
N THR A 168 -14.70 -3.38 -9.74
CA THR A 168 -14.96 -3.14 -11.17
C THR A 168 -14.97 -4.45 -12.00
N PRO A 169 -15.90 -4.63 -12.95
CA PRO A 169 -15.93 -5.81 -13.83
C PRO A 169 -14.69 -5.96 -14.71
N LYS A 170 -14.01 -4.86 -15.04
CA LYS A 170 -12.80 -4.84 -15.88
C LYS A 170 -11.70 -5.76 -15.35
N LEU A 171 -11.56 -5.85 -14.02
CA LEU A 171 -10.58 -6.71 -13.35
C LEU A 171 -10.89 -8.22 -13.45
N SER A 172 -12.01 -8.61 -14.08
CA SER A 172 -12.35 -10.01 -14.37
C SER A 172 -12.04 -10.41 -15.81
N GLU A 173 -11.50 -9.50 -16.62
CA GLU A 173 -11.04 -9.82 -17.96
C GLU A 173 -9.78 -10.71 -17.91
N PRO A 174 -9.61 -11.65 -18.86
CA PRO A 174 -8.42 -12.51 -18.93
C PRO A 174 -7.09 -11.76 -19.05
N SER A 175 -7.13 -10.47 -19.42
CA SER A 175 -5.96 -9.59 -19.50
C SER A 175 -5.31 -9.32 -18.14
N PHE A 176 -6.01 -9.56 -17.02
CA PHE A 176 -5.52 -9.39 -15.65
C PHE A 176 -5.15 -10.73 -15.01
N GLU A 177 -4.30 -11.52 -15.68
CA GLU A 177 -3.95 -12.90 -15.29
C GLU A 177 -3.29 -13.05 -13.90
N TYR A 178 -2.60 -12.00 -13.41
CA TYR A 178 -1.96 -11.95 -12.10
C TYR A 178 -2.84 -11.28 -11.02
N PHE A 179 -4.09 -10.94 -11.34
CA PHE A 179 -5.00 -10.27 -10.40
C PHE A 179 -6.07 -11.24 -9.90
N ALA A 180 -6.30 -11.21 -8.59
CA ALA A 180 -7.44 -11.83 -7.93
C ALA A 180 -8.06 -10.86 -6.92
N ARG A 181 -9.24 -11.21 -6.39
CA ARG A 181 -9.91 -10.43 -5.35
C ARG A 181 -10.79 -11.30 -4.46
N THR A 182 -10.95 -10.87 -3.21
CA THR A 182 -11.82 -11.54 -2.22
C THR A 182 -13.25 -10.97 -2.20
N VAL A 183 -13.58 -10.06 -3.11
CA VAL A 183 -14.89 -9.41 -3.25
C VAL A 183 -15.52 -9.68 -4.61
N PRO A 184 -16.87 -9.72 -4.73
CA PRO A 184 -17.53 -9.94 -6.00
C PRO A 184 -17.43 -8.73 -6.94
N SER A 185 -17.75 -8.94 -8.23
CA SER A 185 -17.85 -7.86 -9.21
C SER A 185 -19.12 -7.02 -9.04
N ASP A 186 -19.02 -5.72 -9.33
CA ASP A 186 -20.17 -4.81 -9.45
C ASP A 186 -21.20 -5.26 -10.49
N SER A 187 -20.86 -6.14 -11.44
CA SER A 187 -21.87 -6.76 -12.32
C SER A 187 -22.97 -7.49 -11.52
N ASN A 188 -22.61 -8.10 -10.39
CA ASN A 188 -23.57 -8.73 -9.49
C ASN A 188 -24.36 -7.68 -8.69
N GLN A 189 -23.71 -6.61 -8.26
CA GLN A 189 -24.36 -5.52 -7.53
C GLN A 189 -25.38 -4.78 -8.43
N ALA A 190 -25.01 -4.48 -9.68
CA ALA A 190 -25.88 -3.87 -10.67
C ALA A 190 -27.10 -4.73 -10.96
N ARG A 191 -26.91 -6.06 -11.09
CA ARG A 191 -28.03 -7.00 -11.24
C ARG A 191 -28.98 -6.94 -10.04
N ALA A 192 -28.44 -6.96 -8.82
CA ALA A 192 -29.27 -6.86 -7.61
C ALA A 192 -30.07 -5.55 -7.54
N ILE A 193 -29.47 -4.41 -7.94
CA ILE A 193 -30.17 -3.13 -8.02
C ILE A 193 -31.32 -3.20 -9.04
N VAL A 194 -31.07 -3.77 -10.23
CA VAL A 194 -32.11 -3.95 -11.26
C VAL A 194 -33.25 -4.83 -10.76
N ASP A 195 -32.93 -5.95 -10.10
CA ASP A 195 -33.94 -6.87 -9.55
C ASP A 195 -34.83 -6.16 -8.51
N ILE A 196 -34.26 -5.30 -7.66
CA ILE A 196 -35.02 -4.48 -6.70
C ILE A 196 -35.94 -3.49 -7.42
N LEU A 197 -35.43 -2.78 -8.44
CA LEU A 197 -36.23 -1.81 -9.19
C LEU A 197 -37.41 -2.48 -9.90
N GLN A 198 -37.19 -3.67 -10.48
CA GLN A 198 -38.24 -4.47 -11.10
C GLN A 198 -39.27 -4.94 -10.08
N HIS A 199 -38.83 -5.42 -8.91
CA HIS A 199 -39.74 -5.85 -7.85
C HIS A 199 -40.63 -4.71 -7.33
N LEU A 200 -40.12 -3.48 -7.30
CA LEU A 200 -40.84 -2.28 -6.87
C LEU A 200 -41.61 -1.59 -8.00
N ASN A 201 -41.61 -2.14 -9.22
CA ASN A 201 -42.24 -1.57 -10.41
C ASN A 201 -41.78 -0.15 -10.76
N PHE A 202 -40.51 0.20 -10.48
CA PHE A 202 -39.97 1.48 -10.94
C PHE A 202 -39.71 1.45 -12.45
N THR A 203 -40.42 2.30 -13.21
CA THR A 203 -40.33 2.37 -14.67
C THR A 203 -39.48 3.52 -15.19
N TYR A 204 -39.19 4.52 -14.34
CA TYR A 204 -38.37 5.68 -14.68
C TYR A 204 -37.38 5.96 -13.56
N VAL A 205 -36.08 5.90 -13.88
CA VAL A 205 -34.97 6.12 -12.93
C VAL A 205 -33.92 7.01 -13.55
N ASN A 206 -33.21 7.78 -12.72
CA ASN A 206 -32.03 8.53 -13.12
C ASN A 206 -30.81 7.93 -12.44
N THR A 207 -29.70 7.82 -13.17
CA THR A 207 -28.44 7.26 -12.66
C THR A 207 -27.38 8.35 -12.57
N ILE A 208 -26.64 8.37 -11.47
CA ILE A 208 -25.45 9.21 -11.27
C ILE A 208 -24.32 8.26 -10.90
N TYR A 209 -23.14 8.42 -11.52
CA TYR A 209 -21.97 7.60 -11.24
C TYR A 209 -20.70 8.44 -11.26
N SER A 210 -19.70 8.00 -10.50
CA SER A 210 -18.33 8.52 -10.60
C SER A 210 -17.56 7.77 -11.67
N HIS A 211 -16.75 8.49 -12.45
CA HIS A 211 -15.92 7.92 -13.50
C HIS A 211 -14.54 7.49 -12.98
#